data_AF-A0A6N7M917-F1
#
_entry.id   AF-A0A6N7M917-F1
#
_cell.length_a   1.000
_cell.length_b   1.000
_cell.length_c   1.000
_cell.angle_alpha   90.00
_cell.angle_beta   90.00
_cell.angle_gamma   90.00
#
_symmetry.space_group_name_H-M   'P 1'
#
loop_
_entity.id
_entity.type
_entity.pdbx_description
1 polymer ?
#
loop_
_entity_poly.entity_id
_entity_poly.type
_entity_poly.pdbx_seq_one_letter_code
_entity_poly.pdbx_strand_id
1 'polypeptide(L)'
;MESGANVGFSKETRLRALVAAARHCCVCHRYKGVKVEVHHIVSETEGGSDEFDNAIVLCFDCHCDAGHYNTGHPRGSKFSVEELRAARDKWYKLVREKNIHPPSEPDYLYCRYLICKNWEILREITAGDLSKFPLKNPVLVNNSVLAFLRKVTAVHRESYRHAREWGESYRDENAYKEAYPDAVKVDKGLFGFPYFELVRTPSKSEVKKRIANLDGVTGLLLQAGIPIGEIATAMGYWEVCGEPCFQEVYRLRPVRGVFLAVTNISDRVIRLTSVEGNVWGKDIRDYRSFMEKKHEVVSEVTLPVSPLAQDMTVLIPIGTILAPLNYIPEEVASSSSEGLETGLYQVLSHVYYSEDCVQEFHAWGPLIRPKRIKLEISSLPFYQELHELDLQNLYTIDRSWAAGCCPHLFFVHYPAGRISYAGELFTRKPGKLSYNNVEIPKDVNKIVIAELEQERTTVKCVSSQGKLLLKKFELVKDQTLELQVYSNSLVRISGFYVPSQKLKRSLMDPWGRNCLIGNFIAQRAK
;
A
#
# COMPACT_ATOMS: atom_id res chain seq x y z
N MET A 1 -43.24 -38.78 -15.33
CA MET A 1 -43.10 -37.33 -15.18
C MET A 1 -41.97 -37.11 -14.19
N GLU A 2 -40.74 -37.03 -14.69
CA GLU A 2 -39.56 -36.78 -13.87
C GLU A 2 -39.52 -35.31 -13.48
N SER A 3 -39.33 -35.07 -12.19
CA SER A 3 -39.13 -33.77 -11.57
C SER A 3 -37.79 -33.18 -12.02
N GLY A 4 -37.82 -32.05 -12.72
CA GLY A 4 -36.63 -31.29 -13.08
C GLY A 4 -35.81 -30.91 -11.85
N ALA A 5 -34.55 -31.35 -11.80
CA ALA A 5 -33.59 -30.93 -10.80
C ALA A 5 -33.40 -29.40 -10.90
N ASN A 6 -33.55 -28.72 -9.77
CA ASN A 6 -33.31 -27.29 -9.65
C ASN A 6 -31.79 -27.06 -9.81
N VAL A 7 -31.37 -26.39 -10.88
CA VAL A 7 -29.95 -26.14 -11.21
C VAL A 7 -29.49 -24.85 -10.51
N GLY A 8 -28.43 -24.93 -9.71
CA GLY A 8 -27.79 -23.83 -9.00
C GLY A 8 -27.90 -23.88 -7.46
N PHE A 9 -27.12 -23.02 -6.77
CA PHE A 9 -27.06 -22.94 -5.30
C PHE A 9 -28.41 -23.13 -4.58
N SER A 10 -28.40 -23.99 -3.55
CA SER A 10 -29.57 -24.19 -2.69
C SER A 10 -30.06 -22.87 -2.08
N LYS A 11 -31.35 -22.80 -1.72
CA LYS A 11 -31.92 -21.62 -1.03
C LYS A 11 -31.16 -21.29 0.26
N GLU A 12 -30.72 -22.32 0.98
CA GLU A 12 -29.94 -22.18 2.20
C GLU A 12 -28.56 -21.58 1.93
N THR A 13 -27.82 -22.11 0.95
CA THR A 13 -26.51 -21.58 0.56
C THR A 13 -26.60 -20.12 0.11
N ARG A 14 -27.61 -19.79 -0.71
CA ARG A 14 -27.85 -18.41 -1.16
C ARG A 14 -28.16 -17.48 -0.01
N LEU A 15 -29.04 -17.89 0.90
CA LEU A 15 -29.38 -17.09 2.09
C LEU A 15 -28.14 -16.86 2.94
N ARG A 16 -27.37 -17.91 3.21
CA ARG A 16 -26.15 -17.85 4.01
C ARG A 16 -25.12 -16.91 3.39
N ALA A 17 -24.94 -16.94 2.07
CA ALA A 17 -24.05 -16.02 1.34
C ALA A 17 -24.53 -14.57 1.45
N LEU A 18 -25.82 -14.31 1.20
CA LEU A 18 -26.40 -12.97 1.28
C LEU A 18 -26.30 -12.36 2.69
N VAL A 19 -26.50 -13.17 3.73
CA VAL A 19 -26.36 -12.75 5.13
C VAL A 19 -24.89 -12.51 5.48
N ALA A 20 -23.99 -13.43 5.12
CA ALA A 20 -22.55 -13.28 5.37
C ALA A 20 -21.96 -12.04 4.68
N ALA A 21 -22.50 -11.66 3.52
CA ALA A 21 -22.12 -10.46 2.80
C ALA A 21 -22.80 -9.18 3.29
N ALA A 22 -23.75 -9.26 4.23
CA ALA A 22 -24.68 -8.19 4.57
C ALA A 22 -25.33 -7.52 3.34
N ARG A 23 -25.64 -8.30 2.28
CA ARG A 23 -26.14 -7.82 0.97
C ARG A 23 -25.26 -6.76 0.28
N HIS A 24 -23.97 -6.75 0.61
CA HIS A 24 -22.97 -5.99 -0.14
C HIS A 24 -22.31 -6.89 -1.19
N CYS A 25 -21.80 -6.28 -2.25
CA CYS A 25 -20.93 -6.98 -3.19
C CYS A 25 -19.59 -7.30 -2.52
N CYS A 26 -19.16 -8.56 -2.54
CA CYS A 26 -17.89 -9.01 -1.98
C CYS A 26 -16.65 -8.43 -2.68
N VAL A 27 -16.80 -7.82 -3.86
CA VAL A 27 -15.69 -7.22 -4.62
C VAL A 27 -15.63 -5.72 -4.43
N CYS A 28 -16.72 -5.00 -4.71
CA CYS A 28 -16.74 -3.54 -4.60
C CYS A 28 -17.22 -3.02 -3.23
N HIS A 29 -17.67 -3.93 -2.35
CA HIS A 29 -18.13 -3.66 -0.99
C HIS A 29 -19.29 -2.66 -0.92
N ARG A 30 -20.03 -2.48 -2.01
CA ARG A 30 -21.22 -1.61 -2.05
C ARG A 30 -22.43 -2.37 -1.57
N TYR A 31 -23.22 -1.76 -0.69
CA TYR A 31 -24.58 -2.23 -0.45
C TYR A 31 -25.39 -2.09 -1.73
N LYS A 32 -26.05 -3.17 -2.13
CA LYS A 32 -26.92 -3.18 -3.31
C LYS A 32 -28.32 -3.71 -2.98
N GLY A 33 -28.57 -4.05 -1.71
CA GLY A 33 -29.83 -4.61 -1.25
C GLY A 33 -30.19 -5.89 -2.00
N VAL A 34 -31.19 -5.82 -2.87
CA VAL A 34 -31.63 -6.94 -3.73
C VAL A 34 -30.91 -6.99 -5.07
N LYS A 35 -30.14 -5.96 -5.45
CA LYS A 35 -29.40 -5.86 -6.72
C LYS A 35 -28.02 -6.55 -6.66
N VAL A 36 -27.99 -7.73 -6.04
CA VAL A 36 -26.83 -8.63 -5.96
C VAL A 36 -27.25 -10.04 -6.32
N GLU A 37 -26.31 -10.78 -6.87
CA GLU A 37 -26.44 -12.19 -7.20
C GLU A 37 -25.38 -13.02 -6.49
N VAL A 38 -25.75 -14.25 -6.13
CA VAL A 38 -24.80 -15.24 -5.63
C VAL A 38 -24.23 -15.94 -6.86
N HIS A 39 -22.96 -15.70 -7.12
CA HIS A 39 -22.18 -16.22 -8.23
C HIS A 39 -21.30 -17.38 -7.77
N HIS A 40 -21.01 -18.31 -8.67
CA HIS A 40 -20.02 -19.35 -8.43
C HIS A 40 -18.61 -18.81 -8.67
N ILE A 41 -17.69 -19.00 -7.74
CA ILE A 41 -16.30 -18.55 -7.91
C ILE A 41 -15.58 -19.41 -8.97
N VAL A 42 -15.76 -20.73 -8.92
CA VAL A 42 -15.44 -21.65 -10.02
C VAL A 42 -16.75 -22.00 -10.71
N SER A 43 -16.83 -21.81 -12.02
CA SER A 43 -18.06 -22.07 -12.77
C SER A 43 -18.48 -23.55 -12.70
N GLU A 44 -19.79 -23.83 -12.77
CA GLU A 44 -20.29 -25.22 -12.85
C GLU A 44 -19.69 -25.97 -14.05
N THR A 45 -19.51 -25.29 -15.18
CA THR A 45 -18.89 -25.85 -16.39
C THR A 45 -17.43 -26.27 -16.20
N GLU A 46 -16.75 -25.70 -15.22
CA GLU A 46 -15.38 -26.03 -14.83
C GLU A 46 -15.34 -26.93 -13.58
N GLY A 47 -16.49 -27.48 -13.15
CA GLY A 47 -16.60 -28.39 -12.01
C GLY A 47 -16.74 -27.71 -10.65
N GLY A 48 -17.16 -26.44 -10.61
CA GLY A 48 -17.45 -25.74 -9.36
C GLY A 48 -18.61 -26.37 -8.57
N SER A 49 -18.49 -26.37 -7.24
CA SER A 49 -19.52 -26.90 -6.33
C SER A 49 -20.66 -25.89 -6.08
N ASP A 50 -21.83 -26.40 -5.68
CA ASP A 50 -22.97 -25.60 -5.18
C ASP A 50 -22.90 -25.32 -3.66
N GLU A 51 -21.68 -25.36 -3.11
CA GLU A 51 -21.42 -25.21 -1.69
C GLU A 51 -21.09 -23.76 -1.31
N PHE A 52 -21.25 -23.43 -0.02
CA PHE A 52 -21.04 -22.07 0.49
C PHE A 52 -19.63 -21.52 0.24
N ASP A 53 -18.63 -22.41 0.18
CA ASP A 53 -17.23 -22.10 -0.11
C ASP A 53 -16.94 -21.83 -1.61
N ASN A 54 -17.94 -21.99 -2.48
CA ASN A 54 -17.89 -21.55 -3.87
C ASN A 54 -18.86 -20.39 -4.16
N ALA A 55 -19.66 -19.97 -3.17
CA ALA A 55 -20.65 -18.90 -3.30
C ALA A 55 -20.08 -17.52 -2.95
N ILE A 56 -20.12 -16.57 -3.90
CA ILE A 56 -19.75 -15.17 -3.70
C ILE A 56 -20.91 -14.24 -4.05
N VAL A 57 -21.15 -13.20 -3.24
CA VAL A 57 -22.19 -12.20 -3.52
C VAL A 57 -21.61 -11.07 -4.35
N LEU A 58 -22.12 -10.84 -5.56
CA LEU A 58 -21.65 -9.80 -6.48
C LEU A 58 -22.79 -8.85 -6.87
N CYS A 59 -22.48 -7.58 -7.09
CA CYS A 59 -23.42 -6.69 -7.79
C CYS A 59 -23.42 -7.00 -9.28
N PHE A 60 -24.47 -6.61 -10.01
CA PHE A 60 -24.58 -6.89 -11.45
C PHE A 60 -23.36 -6.44 -12.27
N ASP A 61 -22.78 -5.28 -11.94
CA ASP A 61 -21.55 -4.79 -12.60
C ASP A 61 -20.38 -5.78 -12.42
N CYS A 62 -20.01 -6.10 -11.17
CA CYS A 62 -18.93 -7.04 -10.88
C CYS A 62 -19.25 -8.48 -11.33
N HIS A 63 -20.53 -8.85 -11.37
CA HIS A 63 -20.98 -10.15 -11.85
C HIS A 63 -20.69 -10.31 -13.35
N CYS A 64 -20.97 -9.28 -14.15
CA CYS A 64 -20.63 -9.26 -15.58
C CYS A 64 -19.11 -9.40 -15.82
N ASP A 65 -18.30 -8.80 -14.94
CA ASP A 65 -16.84 -8.85 -15.05
C ASP A 65 -16.24 -10.21 -14.63
N ALA A 66 -16.93 -10.97 -13.77
CA ALA A 66 -16.49 -12.28 -13.29
C ALA A 66 -16.72 -13.42 -14.30
N GLY A 67 -17.80 -13.35 -15.09
CA GLY A 67 -18.34 -14.53 -15.83
C GLY A 67 -17.68 -14.91 -17.16
N HIS A 68 -16.59 -14.30 -17.61
CA HIS A 68 -16.08 -14.48 -18.98
C HIS A 68 -14.55 -14.40 -19.13
N TYR A 69 -13.77 -15.08 -18.28
CA TYR A 69 -12.33 -15.18 -18.53
C TYR A 69 -12.04 -16.19 -19.64
N ASN A 70 -11.93 -15.71 -20.88
CA ASN A 70 -11.44 -16.51 -21.99
C ASN A 70 -9.91 -16.38 -22.05
N THR A 71 -9.21 -17.43 -21.61
CA THR A 71 -7.74 -17.53 -21.67
C THR A 71 -7.16 -17.39 -23.09
N GLY A 72 -7.97 -17.63 -24.13
CA GLY A 72 -7.57 -17.50 -25.53
C GLY A 72 -7.58 -16.07 -26.08
N HIS A 73 -8.25 -15.11 -25.43
CA HIS A 73 -8.31 -13.71 -25.88
C HIS A 73 -8.41 -12.73 -24.69
N PRO A 74 -7.30 -12.44 -24.00
CA PRO A 74 -7.32 -11.54 -22.85
C PRO A 74 -7.57 -10.09 -23.30
N ARG A 75 -8.72 -9.52 -22.91
CA ARG A 75 -9.00 -8.08 -22.94
C ARG A 75 -9.28 -7.61 -21.52
N GLY A 76 -8.44 -6.71 -21.01
CA GLY A 76 -8.48 -6.25 -19.62
C GLY A 76 -8.02 -7.31 -18.61
N SER A 77 -7.90 -6.92 -17.35
CA SER A 77 -7.73 -7.83 -16.20
C SER A 77 -9.12 -8.17 -15.65
N LYS A 78 -9.60 -9.40 -15.87
CA LYS A 78 -10.82 -9.91 -15.21
C LYS A 78 -10.46 -10.55 -13.87
N PHE A 79 -11.44 -10.68 -12.98
CA PHE A 79 -11.22 -11.30 -11.68
C PHE A 79 -10.85 -12.78 -11.83
N SER A 80 -9.71 -13.18 -11.26
CA SER A 80 -9.34 -14.59 -11.18
C SER A 80 -10.15 -15.31 -10.09
N VAL A 81 -10.19 -16.64 -10.16
CA VAL A 81 -10.81 -17.48 -9.12
C VAL A 81 -10.19 -17.20 -7.74
N GLU A 82 -8.88 -17.04 -7.68
CA GLU A 82 -8.13 -16.72 -6.46
C GLU A 82 -8.51 -15.34 -5.92
N GLU A 83 -8.64 -14.34 -6.80
CA GLU A 83 -9.07 -12.99 -6.42
C GLU A 83 -10.49 -12.99 -5.86
N LEU A 84 -11.42 -13.72 -6.49
CA LEU A 84 -12.81 -13.82 -6.02
C LEU A 84 -12.89 -14.53 -4.66
N ARG A 85 -12.15 -15.63 -4.46
CA ARG A 85 -12.07 -16.31 -3.15
C ARG A 85 -11.55 -15.37 -2.07
N ALA A 86 -10.44 -14.70 -2.35
CA ALA A 86 -9.83 -13.75 -1.43
C ALA A 86 -10.77 -12.59 -1.10
N ALA A 87 -11.44 -12.01 -2.09
CA ALA A 87 -12.38 -10.92 -1.91
C ALA A 87 -13.56 -11.32 -1.01
N ARG A 88 -14.18 -12.50 -1.27
CA ARG A 88 -15.25 -13.04 -0.43
C ARG A 88 -14.81 -13.22 1.02
N ASP A 89 -13.71 -13.93 1.23
CA ASP A 89 -13.28 -14.33 2.58
C ASP A 89 -12.92 -13.09 3.42
N LYS A 90 -12.25 -12.12 2.82
CA LYS A 90 -11.95 -10.83 3.46
C LYS A 90 -13.23 -10.06 3.78
N TRP A 91 -14.18 -9.96 2.85
CA TRP A 91 -15.42 -9.24 3.11
C TRP A 91 -16.26 -9.87 4.22
N TYR A 92 -16.45 -11.20 4.20
CA TYR A 92 -17.19 -11.91 5.24
C TYR A 92 -16.54 -11.75 6.62
N LYS A 93 -15.21 -11.74 6.66
CA LYS A 93 -14.46 -11.45 7.89
C LYS A 93 -14.76 -10.04 8.40
N LEU A 94 -14.70 -9.02 7.54
CA LEU A 94 -15.00 -7.62 7.89
C LEU A 94 -16.43 -7.44 8.39
N VAL A 95 -17.42 -8.01 7.70
CA VAL A 95 -18.84 -7.93 8.10
C VAL A 95 -19.02 -8.45 9.53
N ARG A 96 -18.41 -9.59 9.84
CA ARG A 96 -18.47 -10.21 11.17
C ARG A 96 -17.71 -9.39 12.22
N GLU A 97 -16.48 -8.96 11.93
CA GLU A 97 -15.62 -8.26 12.89
C GLU A 97 -16.06 -6.83 13.19
N LYS A 98 -16.64 -6.15 12.20
CA LYS A 98 -17.07 -4.75 12.31
C LYS A 98 -18.57 -4.61 12.49
N ASN A 99 -19.30 -5.72 12.64
CA ASN A 99 -20.75 -5.76 12.84
C ASN A 99 -21.51 -4.93 11.78
N ILE A 100 -21.20 -5.17 10.50
CA ILE A 100 -21.79 -4.44 9.36
C ILE A 100 -23.21 -4.96 9.10
N HIS A 101 -24.18 -4.06 8.95
CA HIS A 101 -25.59 -4.38 8.68
C HIS A 101 -26.07 -3.77 7.35
N PRO A 102 -27.06 -4.39 6.67
CA PRO A 102 -27.79 -3.74 5.57
C PRO A 102 -28.43 -2.41 6.03
N PRO A 103 -28.23 -1.27 5.33
CA PRO A 103 -28.91 -0.03 5.65
C PRO A 103 -30.42 -0.11 5.34
N SER A 104 -31.20 0.72 6.03
CA SER A 104 -32.67 0.76 5.92
C SER A 104 -33.17 1.38 4.61
N GLU A 105 -32.34 2.16 3.92
CA GLU A 105 -32.61 2.78 2.63
C GLU A 105 -31.44 2.52 1.66
N PRO A 106 -31.65 2.56 0.33
CA PRO A 106 -30.55 2.45 -0.63
C PRO A 106 -29.64 3.68 -0.57
N ASP A 107 -28.32 3.46 -0.62
CA ASP A 107 -27.35 4.55 -0.65
C ASP A 107 -27.52 5.41 -1.91
N TYR A 108 -27.54 6.73 -1.72
CA TYR A 108 -27.49 7.71 -2.81
C TYR A 108 -26.05 8.03 -3.21
N LEU A 109 -25.12 7.86 -2.26
CA LEU A 109 -23.72 8.20 -2.39
C LEU A 109 -22.85 6.96 -2.23
N TYR A 110 -21.78 6.87 -3.01
CA TYR A 110 -20.68 5.95 -2.77
C TYR A 110 -19.53 6.72 -2.12
N CYS A 111 -19.28 6.40 -0.85
CA CYS A 111 -18.31 7.07 -0.01
C CYS A 111 -17.11 6.17 0.24
N ARG A 112 -15.89 6.69 0.03
CA ARG A 112 -14.65 5.97 0.32
C ARG A 112 -13.59 6.90 0.87
N TYR A 113 -12.82 6.41 1.85
CA TYR A 113 -11.64 7.11 2.32
C TYR A 113 -10.45 6.81 1.43
N LEU A 114 -9.72 7.86 1.08
CA LEU A 114 -8.55 7.84 0.21
C LEU A 114 -7.35 8.43 0.93
N ILE A 115 -6.24 7.70 0.92
CA ILE A 115 -4.94 8.18 1.38
C ILE A 115 -4.06 8.45 0.16
N CYS A 116 -3.63 9.70 0.00
CA CYS A 116 -2.63 10.10 -0.97
C CYS A 116 -1.23 9.87 -0.39
N LYS A 117 -0.54 8.84 -0.89
CA LYS A 117 0.81 8.46 -0.46
C LYS A 117 1.90 9.29 -1.14
N ASN A 118 1.66 9.66 -2.39
CA ASN A 118 2.63 10.35 -3.23
C ASN A 118 2.54 11.88 -3.06
N TRP A 119 3.70 12.54 -3.01
CA TRP A 119 3.80 13.99 -2.78
C TRP A 119 3.37 14.82 -3.99
N GLU A 120 3.73 14.38 -5.20
CA GLU A 120 3.40 15.05 -6.46
C GLU A 120 1.88 15.05 -6.66
N ILE A 121 1.21 13.92 -6.42
CA ILE A 121 -0.26 13.85 -6.41
C ILE A 121 -0.83 14.81 -5.35
N LEU A 122 -0.27 14.82 -4.14
CA LEU A 122 -0.75 15.71 -3.09
C LEU A 122 -0.63 17.19 -3.50
N ARG A 123 0.48 17.58 -4.15
CA ARG A 123 0.68 18.93 -4.69
C ARG A 123 -0.29 19.27 -5.82
N GLU A 124 -0.55 18.33 -6.73
CA GLU A 124 -1.56 18.49 -7.79
C GLU A 124 -2.93 18.78 -7.16
N ILE A 125 -3.37 17.95 -6.20
CA ILE A 125 -4.63 18.11 -5.48
C ILE A 125 -4.68 19.47 -4.75
N THR A 126 -3.65 19.84 -3.99
CA THR A 126 -3.69 21.11 -3.21
C THR A 126 -3.67 22.35 -4.09
N ALA A 127 -3.09 22.26 -5.29
CA ALA A 127 -3.16 23.28 -6.34
C ALA A 127 -4.52 23.32 -7.06
N GLY A 128 -5.38 22.32 -6.84
CA GLY A 128 -6.68 22.20 -7.52
C GLY A 128 -6.62 21.50 -8.88
N ASP A 129 -5.46 20.94 -9.25
CA ASP A 129 -5.32 20.12 -10.45
C ASP A 129 -5.74 18.67 -10.13
N LEU A 130 -6.91 18.30 -10.63
CA LEU A 130 -7.45 16.94 -10.52
C LEU A 130 -7.52 16.23 -11.88
N SER A 131 -6.88 16.77 -12.91
CA SER A 131 -6.92 16.24 -14.28
C SER A 131 -6.43 14.79 -14.37
N LYS A 132 -5.51 14.41 -13.50
CA LYS A 132 -4.93 13.06 -13.38
C LYS A 132 -5.54 12.26 -12.24
N PHE A 133 -6.51 12.79 -11.50
CA PHE A 133 -7.07 12.08 -10.36
C PHE A 133 -7.94 10.91 -10.87
N PRO A 134 -7.81 9.69 -10.32
CA PRO A 134 -8.31 8.46 -10.96
C PRO A 134 -9.83 8.25 -10.78
N LEU A 135 -10.58 9.34 -10.56
CA LEU A 135 -12.04 9.33 -10.39
C LEU A 135 -12.69 10.24 -11.43
N LYS A 136 -13.93 9.93 -11.81
CA LYS A 136 -14.67 10.72 -12.81
C LYS A 136 -15.06 12.10 -12.27
N ASN A 137 -14.76 13.14 -13.05
CA ASN A 137 -15.17 14.53 -12.83
C ASN A 137 -15.08 14.98 -11.35
N PRO A 138 -13.89 14.89 -10.73
CA PRO A 138 -13.75 15.17 -9.32
C PRO A 138 -13.82 16.69 -9.08
N VAL A 139 -14.46 17.08 -7.99
CA VAL A 139 -14.52 18.47 -7.51
C VAL A 139 -13.93 18.53 -6.11
N LEU A 140 -12.94 19.39 -5.90
CA LEU A 140 -12.28 19.55 -4.61
C LEU A 140 -13.04 20.54 -3.70
N VAL A 141 -13.34 20.11 -2.48
CA VAL A 141 -13.92 20.98 -1.45
C VAL A 141 -12.83 21.85 -0.83
N ASN A 142 -13.11 23.15 -0.73
CA ASN A 142 -12.27 24.08 0.00
C ASN A 142 -12.72 24.16 1.47
N ASN A 143 -11.88 23.67 2.38
CA ASN A 143 -12.11 23.70 3.82
C ASN A 143 -10.80 23.97 4.60
N SER A 144 -10.87 23.98 5.93
CA SER A 144 -9.70 24.22 6.80
C SER A 144 -8.58 23.19 6.61
N VAL A 145 -8.93 21.93 6.31
CA VAL A 145 -7.97 20.87 6.03
C VAL A 145 -7.23 21.15 4.72
N LEU A 146 -7.93 21.57 3.66
CA LEU A 146 -7.28 21.95 2.41
C LEU A 146 -6.32 23.14 2.61
N ALA A 147 -6.75 24.14 3.39
CA ALA A 147 -5.92 25.29 3.71
C ALA A 147 -4.63 24.87 4.45
N PHE A 148 -4.73 23.92 5.38
CA PHE A 148 -3.58 23.35 6.07
C PHE A 148 -2.67 22.57 5.11
N LEU A 149 -3.23 21.67 4.28
CA LEU A 149 -2.45 20.92 3.29
C LEU A 149 -1.72 21.86 2.32
N ARG A 150 -2.35 22.94 1.86
CA ARG A 150 -1.71 23.98 1.04
C ARG A 150 -0.50 24.59 1.74
N LYS A 151 -0.61 24.93 3.04
CA LYS A 151 0.51 25.43 3.84
C LYS A 151 1.65 24.40 3.92
N VAL A 152 1.32 23.13 4.14
CA VAL A 152 2.31 22.03 4.19
C VAL A 152 2.99 21.82 2.85
N THR A 153 2.25 21.85 1.74
CA THR A 153 2.85 21.66 0.41
C THR A 153 3.64 22.87 -0.06
N ALA A 154 3.28 24.09 0.34
CA ALA A 154 3.92 25.32 -0.10
C ALA A 154 5.31 25.55 0.49
N VAL A 155 5.64 24.93 1.64
CA VAL A 155 6.97 25.09 2.26
C VAL A 155 8.06 24.25 1.57
N HIS A 156 7.70 23.23 0.80
CA HIS A 156 8.67 22.40 0.10
C HIS A 156 8.89 22.95 -1.32
N ARG A 157 10.14 23.22 -1.66
CA ARG A 157 10.50 23.91 -2.90
C ARG A 157 10.19 23.06 -4.14
N GLU A 158 10.62 21.80 -4.12
CA GLU A 158 10.53 20.91 -5.27
C GLU A 158 9.13 20.36 -5.48
N SER A 159 8.76 20.09 -6.74
CA SER A 159 7.47 19.48 -7.08
C SER A 159 7.33 18.04 -6.58
N TYR A 160 8.46 17.37 -6.32
CA TYR A 160 8.57 16.03 -5.77
C TYR A 160 9.11 16.05 -4.34
N ARG A 161 8.90 14.97 -3.58
CA ARG A 161 9.53 14.77 -2.26
C ARG A 161 9.77 13.28 -2.03
N HIS A 162 11.03 12.87 -1.90
CA HIS A 162 11.38 11.45 -1.73
C HIS A 162 11.26 10.95 -0.28
N ALA A 163 10.84 11.80 0.67
CA ALA A 163 10.78 11.47 2.10
C ALA A 163 12.07 10.80 2.61
N ARG A 164 13.20 11.18 2.01
CA ARG A 164 14.55 10.76 2.34
C ARG A 164 15.54 11.84 1.92
N GLU A 165 16.72 11.83 2.52
CA GLU A 165 17.84 12.68 2.13
C GLU A 165 19.16 11.93 2.30
N TRP A 166 20.15 12.27 1.48
CA TRP A 166 21.46 11.62 1.53
C TRP A 166 22.32 12.18 2.67
N GLY A 167 22.98 11.28 3.39
CA GLY A 167 23.99 11.61 4.39
C GLY A 167 25.41 11.49 3.86
N GLU A 168 26.37 11.44 4.78
CA GLU A 168 27.78 11.27 4.44
C GLU A 168 28.09 9.83 4.00
N SER A 169 29.18 9.69 3.25
CA SER A 169 29.74 8.40 2.86
C SER A 169 30.99 8.11 3.69
N TYR A 170 31.14 6.86 4.12
CA TYR A 170 32.24 6.39 4.95
C TYR A 170 32.98 5.26 4.24
N ARG A 171 34.25 5.03 4.61
CA ARG A 171 35.05 3.97 4.00
C ARG A 171 34.51 2.56 4.30
N ASP A 172 33.94 2.36 5.49
CA ASP A 172 33.47 1.07 6.01
C ASP A 172 32.50 1.27 7.20
N GLU A 173 31.90 0.17 7.67
CA GLU A 173 30.97 0.15 8.82
C GLU A 173 31.65 0.63 10.11
N ASN A 174 32.95 0.38 10.30
CA ASN A 174 33.66 0.76 11.52
C ASN A 174 33.87 2.27 11.60
N ALA A 175 34.26 2.90 10.50
CA ALA A 175 34.38 4.36 10.40
C ALA A 175 33.03 5.05 10.65
N TYR A 176 31.92 4.46 10.18
CA TYR A 176 30.58 4.97 10.49
C TYR A 176 30.27 4.86 11.98
N LYS A 177 30.60 3.74 12.64
CA LYS A 177 30.42 3.56 14.09
C LYS A 177 31.32 4.43 14.96
N GLU A 178 32.53 4.75 14.47
CA GLU A 178 33.40 5.73 15.11
C GLU A 178 32.77 7.13 15.10
N ALA A 179 32.13 7.51 13.99
CA ALA A 179 31.40 8.77 13.87
C ALA A 179 30.09 8.77 14.68
N TYR A 180 29.40 7.62 14.73
CA TYR A 180 28.09 7.45 15.38
C TYR A 180 28.08 6.20 16.28
N PRO A 181 28.64 6.30 17.50
CA PRO A 181 28.70 5.16 18.43
C PRO A 181 27.33 4.65 18.90
N ASP A 182 26.29 5.47 18.76
CA ASP A 182 24.89 5.15 19.09
C ASP A 182 24.18 4.32 17.99
N ALA A 183 24.84 4.07 16.85
CA ALA A 183 24.25 3.29 15.77
C ALA A 183 24.15 1.79 16.13
N VAL A 184 22.95 1.24 15.93
CA VAL A 184 22.59 -0.13 16.29
C VAL A 184 22.49 -1.00 15.03
N LYS A 185 22.93 -2.27 15.11
CA LYS A 185 22.72 -3.24 14.03
C LYS A 185 21.24 -3.56 13.84
N VAL A 186 20.81 -3.56 12.59
CA VAL A 186 19.43 -3.93 12.24
C VAL A 186 19.28 -5.46 12.31
N ASP A 187 18.20 -5.94 12.93
CA ASP A 187 17.80 -7.34 12.80
C ASP A 187 17.18 -7.58 11.42
N LYS A 188 17.93 -8.25 10.55
CA LYS A 188 17.56 -8.56 9.15
C LYS A 188 16.35 -9.49 9.01
N GLY A 189 15.84 -10.07 10.10
CA GLY A 189 14.65 -10.92 10.12
C GLY A 189 13.47 -10.36 10.91
N LEU A 190 13.52 -9.09 11.34
CA LEU A 190 12.38 -8.36 11.91
C LEU A 190 11.91 -7.26 10.95
N PHE A 191 10.63 -6.90 11.05
CA PHE A 191 10.04 -5.85 10.22
C PHE A 191 10.72 -4.51 10.50
N GLY A 192 11.22 -3.89 9.43
CA GLY A 192 11.47 -2.46 9.45
C GLY A 192 12.48 -1.95 8.44
N PHE A 193 13.75 -2.29 8.67
CA PHE A 193 14.86 -1.82 7.85
C PHE A 193 15.74 -2.94 7.26
N PRO A 194 15.19 -4.09 6.81
CA PRO A 194 15.98 -5.28 6.46
C PRO A 194 17.05 -5.03 5.39
N TYR A 195 16.92 -4.01 4.55
CA TYR A 195 17.96 -3.64 3.59
C TYR A 195 19.19 -3.00 4.24
N PHE A 196 19.03 -2.27 5.34
CA PHE A 196 20.08 -1.46 5.98
C PHE A 196 20.86 -2.25 7.04
N GLU A 197 22.13 -1.90 7.25
CA GLU A 197 23.01 -2.58 8.21
C GLU A 197 22.94 -1.97 9.61
N LEU A 198 22.91 -0.64 9.65
CA LEU A 198 22.89 0.15 10.89
C LEU A 198 21.76 1.15 10.88
N VAL A 199 21.20 1.43 12.05
CA VAL A 199 20.17 2.45 12.27
C VAL A 199 20.52 3.30 13.49
N ARG A 200 20.23 4.60 13.42
CA ARG A 200 20.39 5.54 14.54
C ARG A 200 19.31 6.63 14.50
N THR A 201 19.13 7.30 15.63
CA THR A 201 18.28 8.50 15.70
C THR A 201 19.17 9.74 15.55
N PRO A 202 19.03 10.53 14.47
CA PRO A 202 19.86 11.71 14.30
C PRO A 202 19.54 12.80 15.32
N SER A 203 20.51 13.68 15.58
CA SER A 203 20.29 14.76 16.55
C SER A 203 19.40 15.88 15.96
N LYS A 204 18.67 16.59 16.82
CA LYS A 204 17.86 17.75 16.38
C LYS A 204 18.71 18.83 15.69
N SER A 205 19.93 19.05 16.15
CA SER A 205 20.88 20.03 15.58
C SER A 205 21.33 19.62 14.18
N GLU A 206 21.65 18.34 14.00
CA GLU A 206 22.03 17.74 12.72
C GLU A 206 20.92 17.89 11.69
N VAL A 207 19.70 17.43 12.00
CA VAL A 207 18.55 17.52 11.09
C VAL A 207 18.20 18.97 10.77
N LYS A 208 18.25 19.87 11.76
CA LYS A 208 18.00 21.30 11.54
C LYS A 208 19.02 21.93 10.58
N LYS A 209 20.31 21.57 10.69
CA LYS A 209 21.38 22.15 9.85
C LYS A 209 21.43 21.55 8.45
N ARG A 210 21.29 20.23 8.34
CA ARG A 210 21.49 19.49 7.08
C ARG A 210 20.21 19.33 6.27
N ILE A 211 19.08 19.06 6.93
CA ILE A 211 17.87 18.58 6.27
C ILE A 211 16.80 19.66 6.16
N ALA A 212 16.57 20.45 7.21
CA ALA A 212 15.42 21.36 7.28
C ALA A 212 15.38 22.43 6.17
N ASN A 213 16.54 22.77 5.60
CA ASN A 213 16.65 23.69 4.46
C ASN A 213 16.36 23.02 3.10
N LEU A 214 16.50 21.70 3.02
CA LEU A 214 16.25 20.89 1.82
C LEU A 214 14.80 20.39 1.82
N ASP A 215 14.32 19.91 2.97
CA ASP A 215 12.97 19.41 3.17
C ASP A 215 12.12 20.32 4.06
N GLY A 216 11.32 21.19 3.42
CA GLY A 216 10.44 22.14 4.12
C GLY A 216 9.44 21.48 5.08
N VAL A 217 9.00 20.24 4.80
CA VAL A 217 8.14 19.46 5.69
C VAL A 217 8.87 19.15 7.00
N THR A 218 10.08 18.61 6.93
CA THR A 218 10.94 18.39 8.10
C THR A 218 11.15 19.67 8.89
N GLY A 219 11.35 20.80 8.21
CA GLY A 219 11.39 22.13 8.83
C GLY A 219 10.13 22.48 9.63
N LEU A 220 8.94 22.22 9.05
CA LEU A 220 7.66 22.44 9.75
C LEU A 220 7.48 21.50 10.95
N LEU A 221 7.85 20.22 10.83
CA LEU A 221 7.76 19.27 11.94
C LEU A 221 8.67 19.68 13.12
N LEU A 222 9.86 20.20 12.82
CA LEU A 222 10.76 20.77 13.84
C LEU A 222 10.17 22.01 14.51
N GLN A 223 9.50 22.90 13.74
CA GLN A 223 8.80 24.08 14.29
C GLN A 223 7.58 23.69 15.12
N ALA A 224 6.90 22.61 14.76
CA ALA A 224 5.78 22.05 15.51
C ALA A 224 6.20 21.47 16.88
N GLY A 225 7.50 21.26 17.10
CA GLY A 225 8.02 20.70 18.35
C GLY A 225 7.94 19.18 18.42
N ILE A 226 7.75 18.51 17.28
CA ILE A 226 7.66 17.04 17.22
C ILE A 226 9.01 16.41 17.62
N PRO A 227 9.02 15.31 18.40
CA PRO A 227 10.25 14.63 18.80
C PRO A 227 11.10 14.18 17.59
N ILE A 228 12.43 14.25 17.71
CA ILE A 228 13.32 13.97 16.57
C ILE A 228 13.20 12.53 16.05
N GLY A 229 13.01 11.56 16.95
CA GLY A 229 12.78 10.15 16.57
C GLY A 229 11.46 9.90 15.84
N GLU A 230 10.52 10.85 15.87
CA GLU A 230 9.30 10.81 15.06
C GLU A 230 9.46 11.53 13.71
N ILE A 231 10.50 12.34 13.54
CA ILE A 231 10.75 13.13 12.32
C ILE A 231 11.69 12.39 11.37
N ALA A 232 12.78 11.82 11.90
CA ALA A 232 13.81 11.21 11.06
C ALA A 232 14.53 10.04 11.74
N THR A 233 14.98 9.12 10.91
CA THR A 233 15.86 8.00 11.27
C THR A 233 17.00 7.97 10.26
N ALA A 234 18.24 7.80 10.71
CA ALA A 234 19.40 7.65 9.81
C ALA A 234 19.77 6.17 9.71
N MET A 235 20.08 5.72 8.50
CA MET A 235 20.36 4.33 8.19
C MET A 235 21.62 4.23 7.34
N GLY A 236 22.46 3.25 7.66
CA GLY A 236 23.70 2.97 6.93
C GLY A 236 23.58 1.69 6.12
N TYR A 237 24.07 1.68 4.88
CA TYR A 237 24.15 0.50 4.03
C TYR A 237 25.41 0.50 3.16
N TRP A 238 25.77 -0.66 2.62
CA TRP A 238 26.88 -0.77 1.67
C TRP A 238 26.42 -0.44 0.25
N GLU A 239 26.92 0.64 -0.33
CA GLU A 239 26.64 1.02 -1.71
C GLU A 239 27.67 0.36 -2.64
N VAL A 240 27.16 -0.35 -3.65
CA VAL A 240 27.97 -1.11 -4.62
C VAL A 240 27.87 -0.53 -6.03
N CYS A 241 26.95 0.41 -6.25
CA CYS A 241 26.76 1.10 -7.51
C CYS A 241 27.67 2.33 -7.61
N GLY A 242 28.96 2.12 -7.85
CA GLY A 242 29.93 3.21 -7.98
C GLY A 242 31.26 2.84 -7.35
N GLU A 243 31.92 3.82 -6.72
CA GLU A 243 33.01 3.54 -5.79
C GLU A 243 32.42 2.96 -4.49
N PRO A 244 32.81 1.75 -4.08
CA PRO A 244 32.23 1.11 -2.90
C PRO A 244 32.43 1.96 -1.64
N CYS A 245 31.34 2.22 -0.93
CA CYS A 245 31.36 2.97 0.31
C CYS A 245 30.22 2.55 1.24
N PHE A 246 30.34 2.90 2.52
CA PHE A 246 29.26 2.78 3.49
C PHE A 246 28.47 4.09 3.48
N GLN A 247 27.27 4.08 2.89
CA GLN A 247 26.46 5.25 2.63
C GLN A 247 25.41 5.46 3.72
N GLU A 248 25.33 6.67 4.26
CA GLU A 248 24.22 7.10 5.12
C GLU A 248 23.04 7.64 4.30
N VAL A 249 21.83 7.30 4.72
CA VAL A 249 20.59 7.91 4.23
C VAL A 249 19.65 8.22 5.40
N TYR A 250 19.05 9.40 5.38
CA TYR A 250 18.00 9.80 6.31
C TYR A 250 16.66 9.37 5.74
N ARG A 251 15.88 8.61 6.51
CA ARG A 251 14.44 8.46 6.31
C ARG A 251 13.73 9.62 7.00
N LEU A 252 12.93 10.36 6.24
CA LEU A 252 12.13 11.46 6.76
C LEU A 252 10.67 11.05 6.90
N ARG A 253 9.96 11.63 7.87
CA ARG A 253 8.57 11.28 8.16
C ARG A 253 7.69 11.46 6.91
N PRO A 254 7.01 10.40 6.44
CA PRO A 254 6.10 10.50 5.31
C PRO A 254 4.82 11.25 5.67
N VAL A 255 4.45 12.23 4.85
CA VAL A 255 3.19 12.97 4.98
C VAL A 255 2.20 12.42 3.97
N ARG A 256 0.97 12.17 4.40
CA ARG A 256 -0.10 11.69 3.53
C ARG A 256 -1.36 12.54 3.72
N GLY A 257 -1.97 12.94 2.61
CA GLY A 257 -3.28 13.60 2.62
C GLY A 257 -4.40 12.57 2.73
N VAL A 258 -5.40 12.83 3.57
CA VAL A 258 -6.57 11.97 3.74
C VAL A 258 -7.80 12.68 3.20
N PHE A 259 -8.53 12.00 2.33
CA PHE A 259 -9.70 12.53 1.64
C PHE A 259 -10.89 11.57 1.78
N LEU A 260 -12.10 12.14 1.84
CA LEU A 260 -13.34 11.42 1.62
C LEU A 260 -13.81 11.70 0.19
N ALA A 261 -13.81 10.67 -0.66
CA ALA A 261 -14.41 10.77 -1.98
C ALA A 261 -15.87 10.33 -1.91
N VAL A 262 -16.76 11.19 -2.37
CA VAL A 262 -18.22 11.03 -2.34
C VAL A 262 -18.72 11.06 -3.78
N THR A 263 -19.08 9.91 -4.32
CA THR A 263 -19.58 9.78 -5.70
C THR A 263 -21.10 9.68 -5.68
N ASN A 264 -21.81 10.48 -6.48
CA ASN A 264 -23.25 10.28 -6.67
C ASN A 264 -23.48 9.03 -7.52
N ILE A 265 -24.15 8.02 -6.94
CA ILE A 265 -24.47 6.76 -7.61
C ILE A 265 -25.95 6.63 -7.94
N SER A 266 -26.74 7.65 -7.63
CA SER A 266 -28.15 7.72 -7.97
C SER A 266 -28.35 8.35 -9.36
N ASP A 267 -29.55 8.17 -9.91
CA ASP A 267 -30.03 8.83 -11.12
C ASP A 267 -30.54 10.27 -10.84
N ARG A 268 -30.44 10.74 -9.60
CA ARG A 268 -30.91 12.06 -9.17
C ARG A 268 -29.75 13.02 -9.00
N VAL A 269 -30.01 14.31 -9.19
CA VAL A 269 -29.05 15.37 -8.82
C VAL A 269 -29.09 15.55 -7.31
N ILE A 270 -27.93 15.44 -6.67
CA ILE A 270 -27.78 15.56 -5.21
C ILE A 270 -27.04 16.86 -4.88
N ARG A 271 -27.43 17.57 -3.82
CA ARG A 271 -26.63 18.66 -3.26
C ARG A 271 -26.08 18.23 -1.90
N LEU A 272 -24.75 18.26 -1.75
CA LEU A 272 -24.13 18.01 -0.44
C LEU A 272 -24.11 19.33 0.34
N THR A 273 -24.65 19.34 1.56
CA THR A 273 -24.79 20.57 2.36
C THR A 273 -23.80 20.61 3.51
N SER A 274 -23.55 19.48 4.17
CA SER A 274 -22.57 19.41 5.25
C SER A 274 -22.08 17.99 5.52
N VAL A 275 -20.93 17.90 6.18
CA VAL A 275 -20.43 16.67 6.80
C VAL A 275 -20.53 16.84 8.31
N GLU A 276 -21.28 15.96 8.96
CA GLU A 276 -21.33 15.90 10.41
C GLU A 276 -20.33 14.86 10.90
N GLY A 277 -19.57 15.23 11.92
CA GLY A 277 -18.56 14.35 12.47
C GLY A 277 -17.81 14.98 13.63
N ASN A 278 -16.73 14.32 13.99
CA ASN A 278 -15.84 14.79 15.03
C ASN A 278 -14.70 15.59 14.39
N VAL A 279 -14.44 16.79 14.87
CA VAL A 279 -13.36 17.65 14.36
C VAL A 279 -12.34 17.96 15.45
N TRP A 280 -11.08 18.09 15.06
CA TRP A 280 -10.01 18.53 15.95
C TRP A 280 -8.86 19.17 15.20
N GLY A 281 -8.08 20.01 15.91
CA GLY A 281 -6.85 20.61 15.42
C GLY A 281 -7.10 21.79 14.50
N LYS A 282 -6.12 22.70 14.46
CA LYS A 282 -6.16 23.95 13.70
C LYS A 282 -4.82 24.27 13.06
N ASP A 283 -3.69 23.93 13.69
CA ASP A 283 -2.37 24.38 13.24
C ASP A 283 -1.29 23.29 13.26
N ILE A 284 -0.04 23.67 13.04
CA ILE A 284 1.07 22.73 12.89
C ILE A 284 1.50 22.07 14.21
N ARG A 285 1.16 22.64 15.37
CA ARG A 285 1.51 22.09 16.70
C ARG A 285 0.58 20.96 17.12
N ASP A 286 -0.55 20.82 16.43
CA ASP A 286 -1.55 19.79 16.64
C ASP A 286 -1.04 18.44 16.10
N TYR A 287 -0.34 17.68 16.94
CA TYR A 287 0.22 16.37 16.63
C TYR A 287 -0.20 15.35 17.68
N ARG A 288 -0.71 14.19 17.26
CA ARG A 288 -1.25 13.15 18.16
C ARG A 288 -1.34 11.79 17.47
N SER A 289 -1.52 10.73 18.26
CA SER A 289 -1.86 9.42 17.70
C SER A 289 -3.13 9.52 16.87
N PHE A 290 -3.15 8.84 15.72
CA PHE A 290 -4.34 8.77 14.87
C PHE A 290 -5.52 8.10 15.58
N MET A 291 -5.27 7.28 16.61
CA MET A 291 -6.33 6.61 17.37
C MET A 291 -6.93 7.49 18.46
N GLU A 292 -6.33 8.64 18.77
CA GLU A 292 -6.77 9.50 19.86
C GLU A 292 -8.04 10.28 19.51
N LYS A 293 -9.08 10.13 20.34
CA LYS A 293 -10.39 10.80 20.22
C LYS A 293 -10.71 11.81 21.33
N LYS A 294 -9.86 11.93 22.36
CA LYS A 294 -10.17 12.60 23.64
C LYS A 294 -10.57 14.09 23.51
N HIS A 295 -10.11 14.74 22.45
CA HIS A 295 -10.29 16.18 22.25
C HIS A 295 -11.24 16.53 21.11
N GLU A 296 -11.83 15.52 20.47
CA GLU A 296 -12.74 15.73 19.34
C GLU A 296 -14.03 16.42 19.77
N VAL A 297 -14.44 17.41 18.98
CA VAL A 297 -15.72 18.10 19.17
C VAL A 297 -16.65 17.69 18.04
N VAL A 298 -17.90 17.35 18.38
CA VAL A 298 -18.93 17.11 17.37
C VAL A 298 -19.20 18.43 16.65
N SER A 299 -19.08 18.44 15.33
CA SER A 299 -19.25 19.63 14.52
C SER A 299 -19.84 19.27 13.16
N GLU A 300 -20.55 20.24 12.59
CA GLU A 300 -21.08 20.19 11.24
C GLU A 300 -20.19 21.08 10.36
N VAL A 301 -19.49 20.46 9.40
CA VAL A 301 -18.64 21.16 8.43
C VAL A 301 -19.46 21.45 7.19
N THR A 302 -19.83 22.71 6.99
CA THR A 302 -20.56 23.16 5.80
C THR A 302 -19.76 22.87 4.54
N LEU A 303 -20.43 22.31 3.54
CA LEU A 303 -19.89 22.09 2.21
C LEU A 303 -20.42 23.16 1.24
N PRO A 304 -19.66 23.50 0.18
CA PRO A 304 -20.20 24.31 -0.89
C PRO A 304 -21.39 23.58 -1.54
N VAL A 305 -22.56 24.21 -1.54
CA VAL A 305 -23.79 23.65 -2.10
C VAL A 305 -23.71 23.69 -3.62
N SER A 306 -23.11 22.66 -4.21
CA SER A 306 -23.05 22.45 -5.67
C SER A 306 -23.86 21.22 -6.06
N PRO A 307 -24.64 21.27 -7.15
CA PRO A 307 -25.31 20.08 -7.67
C PRO A 307 -24.27 19.04 -8.12
N LEU A 308 -24.50 17.80 -7.70
CA LEU A 308 -23.70 16.63 -8.05
C LEU A 308 -24.54 15.75 -8.96
N ALA A 309 -24.21 15.73 -10.26
CA ALA A 309 -24.85 14.83 -11.21
C ALA A 309 -24.39 13.38 -10.98
N GLN A 310 -25.08 12.42 -11.60
CA GLN A 310 -24.69 11.02 -11.57
C GLN A 310 -23.23 10.83 -11.97
N ASP A 311 -22.52 9.94 -11.28
CA ASP A 311 -21.10 9.61 -11.44
C ASP A 311 -20.09 10.73 -11.13
N MET A 312 -20.54 11.94 -10.81
CA MET A 312 -19.64 12.99 -10.34
C MET A 312 -19.15 12.69 -8.93
N THR A 313 -17.89 13.05 -8.66
CA THR A 313 -17.26 12.85 -7.36
C THR A 313 -16.92 14.17 -6.70
N VAL A 314 -17.26 14.31 -5.42
CA VAL A 314 -16.73 15.36 -4.54
C VAL A 314 -15.58 14.77 -3.72
N LEU A 315 -14.43 15.44 -3.75
CA LEU A 315 -13.27 15.10 -2.93
C LEU A 315 -13.20 16.08 -1.75
N ILE A 316 -13.42 15.56 -0.55
CA ILE A 316 -13.43 16.34 0.69
C ILE A 316 -12.12 16.07 1.44
N PRO A 317 -11.21 17.06 1.57
CA PRO A 317 -10.03 16.90 2.42
C PRO A 317 -10.47 16.76 3.88
N ILE A 318 -10.08 15.67 4.53
CA ILE A 318 -10.51 15.38 5.91
C ILE A 318 -9.35 15.33 6.90
N GLY A 319 -8.10 15.11 6.47
CA GLY A 319 -6.97 15.31 7.38
C GLY A 319 -5.61 15.16 6.73
N THR A 320 -4.57 15.33 7.56
CA THR A 320 -3.19 14.97 7.22
C THR A 320 -2.71 13.94 8.23
N ILE A 321 -2.12 12.85 7.75
CA ILE A 321 -1.51 11.84 8.61
C ILE A 321 -0.02 11.72 8.32
N LEU A 322 0.73 11.41 9.37
CA LEU A 322 2.14 11.07 9.32
C LEU A 322 2.25 9.55 9.47
N ALA A 323 2.70 8.89 8.41
CA ALA A 323 2.94 7.46 8.44
C ALA A 323 4.21 7.16 9.24
N PRO A 324 4.37 6.00 9.88
CA PRO A 324 5.59 5.66 10.59
C PRO A 324 6.84 5.78 9.71
N LEU A 325 7.99 6.03 10.37
CA LEU A 325 9.30 5.97 9.70
C LEU A 325 9.66 4.55 9.28
N ASN A 326 9.06 3.58 9.96
CA ASN A 326 9.26 2.17 9.70
C ASN A 326 8.56 1.71 8.41
N TYR A 327 8.97 0.55 7.93
CA TYR A 327 8.26 -0.13 6.85
C TYR A 327 6.84 -0.52 7.29
N ILE A 328 5.86 -0.32 6.39
CA ILE A 328 4.43 -0.61 6.64
C ILE A 328 4.02 -1.77 5.74
N PRO A 329 3.83 -2.98 6.27
CA PRO A 329 3.19 -4.07 5.55
C PRO A 329 1.78 -3.67 5.13
N GLU A 330 1.46 -3.86 3.85
CA GLU A 330 0.14 -3.57 3.30
C GLU A 330 -0.47 -4.84 2.73
N GLU A 331 -1.69 -5.17 3.15
CA GLU A 331 -2.47 -6.20 2.49
C GLU A 331 -3.36 -5.56 1.43
N VAL A 332 -3.13 -5.90 0.16
CA VAL A 332 -3.90 -5.35 -0.96
C VAL A 332 -5.10 -6.27 -1.24
N ALA A 333 -6.31 -5.70 -1.22
CA ALA A 333 -7.54 -6.37 -1.61
C ALA A 333 -7.71 -6.40 -3.12
N SER A 334 -7.52 -5.23 -3.73
CA SER A 334 -7.64 -4.99 -5.16
C SER A 334 -6.75 -3.80 -5.54
N SER A 335 -6.31 -3.77 -6.79
CA SER A 335 -5.49 -2.69 -7.32
C SER A 335 -5.80 -2.46 -8.80
N SER A 336 -5.69 -1.21 -9.22
CA SER A 336 -5.75 -0.80 -10.62
C SER A 336 -4.59 0.15 -10.87
N SER A 337 -4.02 0.09 -12.07
CA SER A 337 -2.94 0.98 -12.47
C SER A 337 -3.19 1.60 -13.82
N GLU A 338 -2.73 2.83 -13.97
CA GLU A 338 -2.82 3.61 -15.20
C GLU A 338 -1.44 4.20 -15.52
N GLY A 339 -0.99 4.03 -16.76
CA GLY A 339 0.24 4.63 -17.25
C GLY A 339 0.02 6.09 -17.61
N LEU A 340 0.90 6.96 -17.14
CA LEU A 340 0.93 8.38 -17.49
C LEU A 340 1.90 8.63 -18.65
N GLU A 341 1.68 9.71 -19.41
CA GLU A 341 2.56 10.12 -20.53
C GLU A 341 4.03 10.31 -20.13
N THR A 342 4.28 10.58 -18.84
CA THR A 342 5.62 10.74 -18.27
C THR A 342 6.38 9.43 -18.11
N GLY A 343 5.74 8.28 -18.30
CA GLY A 343 6.28 6.94 -18.01
C GLY A 343 6.10 6.49 -16.56
N LEU A 344 5.43 7.29 -15.73
CA LEU A 344 5.01 6.92 -14.39
C LEU A 344 3.74 6.06 -14.43
N TYR A 345 3.61 5.17 -13.45
CA TYR A 345 2.35 4.47 -13.20
C TYR A 345 1.68 5.09 -11.97
N GLN A 346 0.40 5.41 -12.11
CA GLN A 346 -0.46 5.78 -11.00
C GLN A 346 -1.27 4.56 -10.58
N VAL A 347 -1.29 4.28 -9.28
CA VAL A 347 -1.91 3.07 -8.73
C VAL A 347 -2.98 3.47 -7.73
N LEU A 348 -4.18 2.93 -7.90
CA LEU A 348 -5.26 3.00 -6.93
C LEU A 348 -5.46 1.60 -6.36
N SER A 349 -5.24 1.45 -5.05
CA SER A 349 -5.35 0.17 -4.35
C SER A 349 -6.35 0.26 -3.19
N HIS A 350 -7.11 -0.80 -2.95
CA HIS A 350 -7.82 -1.01 -1.70
C HIS A 350 -6.91 -1.80 -0.75
N VAL A 351 -6.62 -1.26 0.43
CA VAL A 351 -5.62 -1.81 1.35
C VAL A 351 -6.14 -1.95 2.78
N TYR A 352 -5.54 -2.91 3.49
CA TYR A 352 -5.67 -3.12 4.93
C TYR A 352 -4.29 -2.97 5.57
N TYR A 353 -4.14 -2.01 6.49
CA TYR A 353 -3.00 -1.98 7.40
C TYR A 353 -3.25 -2.91 8.59
N SER A 354 -2.21 -3.54 9.12
CA SER A 354 -2.34 -4.33 10.36
C SER A 354 -2.61 -3.43 11.57
N GLU A 355 -3.24 -3.98 12.61
CA GLU A 355 -3.55 -3.24 13.83
C GLU A 355 -2.31 -2.60 14.48
N ASP A 356 -1.21 -3.33 14.55
CA ASP A 356 0.07 -2.83 15.07
C ASP A 356 0.56 -1.60 14.27
N CYS A 357 0.45 -1.64 12.95
CA CYS A 357 0.85 -0.52 12.09
C CYS A 357 -0.04 0.70 12.29
N VAL A 358 -1.34 0.51 12.46
CA VAL A 358 -2.31 1.61 12.65
C VAL A 358 -1.99 2.43 13.90
N GLN A 359 -1.46 1.80 14.96
CA GLN A 359 -1.10 2.50 16.20
C GLN A 359 0.06 3.50 16.03
N GLU A 360 0.93 3.31 15.03
CA GLU A 360 2.09 4.18 14.79
C GLU A 360 1.77 5.41 13.93
N PHE A 361 0.57 5.46 13.32
CA PHE A 361 0.13 6.62 12.57
C PHE A 361 -0.21 7.78 13.49
N HIS A 362 0.16 8.98 13.05
CA HIS A 362 -0.16 10.21 13.75
C HIS A 362 -1.01 11.13 12.89
N ALA A 363 -1.96 11.82 13.50
CA ALA A 363 -2.69 12.89 12.86
C ALA A 363 -1.95 14.22 13.07
N TRP A 364 -1.83 15.03 12.02
CA TRP A 364 -1.15 16.32 12.05
C TRP A 364 -2.04 17.45 11.53
N GLY A 365 -2.25 18.46 12.35
CA GLY A 365 -3.14 19.57 12.07
C GLY A 365 -4.63 19.21 12.14
N PRO A 366 -5.48 19.94 11.38
CA PRO A 366 -6.92 19.72 11.38
C PRO A 366 -7.29 18.34 10.84
N LEU A 367 -8.23 17.69 11.51
CA LEU A 367 -8.78 16.38 11.15
C LEU A 367 -10.30 16.39 11.36
N ILE A 368 -11.01 15.85 10.40
CA ILE A 368 -12.44 15.58 10.40
C ILE A 368 -12.58 14.04 10.39
N ARG A 369 -13.35 13.49 11.32
CA ARG A 369 -13.83 12.10 11.30
C ARG A 369 -15.32 12.12 10.98
N PRO A 370 -15.67 11.99 9.68
CA PRO A 370 -17.05 12.03 9.23
C PRO A 370 -17.86 10.88 9.86
N LYS A 371 -19.09 11.16 10.26
CA LYS A 371 -20.08 10.17 10.70
C LYS A 371 -21.24 10.05 9.73
N ARG A 372 -21.71 11.18 9.20
CA ARG A 372 -22.78 11.24 8.22
C ARG A 372 -22.65 12.44 7.31
N ILE A 373 -23.26 12.36 6.13
CA ILE A 373 -23.35 13.45 5.17
C ILE A 373 -24.80 13.89 5.10
N LYS A 374 -25.01 15.20 5.21
CA LYS A 374 -26.30 15.81 4.91
C LYS A 374 -26.37 16.15 3.43
N LEU A 375 -27.44 15.69 2.80
CA LEU A 375 -27.66 15.88 1.37
C LEU A 375 -29.10 16.34 1.10
N GLU A 376 -29.29 17.04 0.00
CA GLU A 376 -30.62 17.45 -0.48
C GLU A 376 -30.91 16.81 -1.83
N ILE A 377 -32.10 16.22 -1.95
CA ILE A 377 -32.64 15.67 -3.19
C ILE A 377 -34.01 16.30 -3.39
N SER A 378 -34.22 16.99 -4.51
CA SER A 378 -35.48 17.69 -4.79
C SER A 378 -35.92 18.61 -3.64
N SER A 379 -34.98 19.33 -3.03
CA SER A 379 -35.17 20.22 -1.88
C SER A 379 -35.60 19.54 -0.56
N LEU A 380 -35.59 18.22 -0.50
CA LEU A 380 -35.82 17.47 0.74
C LEU A 380 -34.47 17.07 1.36
N PRO A 381 -34.28 17.27 2.67
CA PRO A 381 -33.05 16.89 3.36
C PRO A 381 -33.04 15.39 3.67
N PHE A 382 -31.89 14.77 3.45
CA PHE A 382 -31.59 13.38 3.78
C PHE A 382 -30.24 13.30 4.49
N TYR A 383 -30.04 12.20 5.21
CA TYR A 383 -28.79 11.85 5.84
C TYR A 383 -28.33 10.50 5.31
N GLN A 384 -27.06 10.41 4.95
CA GLN A 384 -26.42 9.13 4.69
C GLN A 384 -25.32 8.91 5.72
N GLU A 385 -25.43 7.81 6.47
CA GLU A 385 -24.40 7.40 7.42
C GLU A 385 -23.13 6.96 6.69
N LEU A 386 -21.99 7.21 7.33
CA LEU A 386 -20.66 6.83 6.85
C LEU A 386 -20.06 5.80 7.79
N HIS A 387 -19.36 4.83 7.23
CA HIS A 387 -18.50 3.98 8.04
C HIS A 387 -17.39 4.81 8.68
N GLU A 388 -16.85 4.34 9.80
CA GLU A 388 -15.75 5.03 10.48
C GLU A 388 -14.50 5.13 9.58
N LEU A 389 -13.78 6.25 9.71
CA LEU A 389 -12.45 6.42 9.12
C LEU A 389 -11.49 5.43 9.81
N ASP A 390 -11.31 4.28 9.18
CA ASP A 390 -10.51 3.16 9.65
C ASP A 390 -9.29 2.97 8.75
N LEU A 391 -8.09 3.01 9.33
CA LEU A 391 -6.85 2.76 8.60
C LEU A 391 -6.75 1.30 8.11
N GLN A 392 -7.53 0.40 8.69
CA GLN A 392 -7.59 -0.99 8.25
C GLN A 392 -8.54 -1.18 7.06
N ASN A 393 -9.26 -0.16 6.57
CA ASN A 393 -10.15 -0.33 5.42
C ASN A 393 -10.23 0.98 4.60
N LEU A 394 -9.33 1.14 3.64
CA LEU A 394 -9.25 2.36 2.84
C LEU A 394 -8.62 2.16 1.48
N TYR A 395 -8.80 3.16 0.63
CA TYR A 395 -8.14 3.23 -0.66
C TYR A 395 -6.87 4.07 -0.57
N THR A 396 -5.82 3.70 -1.30
CA THR A 396 -4.60 4.49 -1.42
C THR A 396 -4.36 4.85 -2.87
N ILE A 397 -3.92 6.08 -3.09
CA ILE A 397 -3.42 6.53 -4.38
C ILE A 397 -1.92 6.81 -4.26
N ASP A 398 -1.16 6.26 -5.20
CA ASP A 398 0.30 6.38 -5.26
C ASP A 398 0.80 6.52 -6.71
N ARG A 399 2.03 6.97 -6.89
CA ARG A 399 2.69 7.14 -8.18
C ARG A 399 4.14 6.65 -8.10
N SER A 400 4.52 5.74 -8.99
CA SER A 400 5.86 5.17 -9.01
C SER A 400 6.35 4.87 -10.43
N TRP A 401 7.66 4.76 -10.59
CA TRP A 401 8.29 4.30 -11.82
C TRP A 401 8.28 2.77 -11.86
N ALA A 402 8.12 2.18 -13.06
CA ALA A 402 8.48 0.78 -13.26
C ALA A 402 10.01 0.68 -13.28
N ALA A 403 10.60 0.16 -12.21
CA ALA A 403 12.03 -0.09 -12.14
C ALA A 403 12.29 -1.59 -11.93
N GLY A 404 13.42 -2.05 -12.47
CA GLY A 404 13.91 -3.42 -12.33
C GLY A 404 15.33 -3.39 -11.78
N CYS A 405 15.56 -4.08 -10.65
CA CYS A 405 16.87 -4.28 -10.04
C CYS A 405 17.16 -5.75 -9.77
N CYS A 406 18.44 -6.02 -9.53
CA CYS A 406 19.04 -7.30 -9.15
C CYS A 406 18.13 -8.20 -8.31
N PRO A 407 18.11 -9.52 -8.58
CA PRO A 407 17.35 -10.47 -7.80
C PRO A 407 17.85 -10.55 -6.34
N HIS A 408 16.91 -10.80 -5.43
CA HIS A 408 17.14 -10.79 -3.99
C HIS A 408 17.39 -12.19 -3.43
N LEU A 409 18.29 -12.31 -2.46
CA LEU A 409 18.59 -13.53 -1.73
C LEU A 409 18.09 -13.43 -0.29
N PHE A 410 17.49 -14.52 0.19
CA PHE A 410 17.01 -14.66 1.55
C PHE A 410 17.49 -15.97 2.17
N PHE A 411 17.66 -15.96 3.49
CA PHE A 411 17.92 -17.14 4.30
C PHE A 411 16.67 -17.59 5.03
N VAL A 412 16.49 -18.90 5.13
CA VAL A 412 15.43 -19.53 5.92
C VAL A 412 16.09 -20.28 7.07
N HIS A 413 15.77 -19.84 8.29
CA HIS A 413 16.39 -20.30 9.51
C HIS A 413 15.62 -21.50 10.11
N TYR A 414 16.33 -22.48 10.66
CA TYR A 414 15.78 -23.63 11.39
C TYR A 414 16.02 -23.47 12.91
N PRO A 415 15.11 -23.93 13.81
CA PRO A 415 13.86 -24.68 13.55
C PRO A 415 12.64 -23.83 13.22
N ALA A 416 12.69 -22.52 13.43
CA ALA A 416 11.51 -21.66 13.40
C ALA A 416 10.98 -21.31 12.00
N GLY A 417 11.73 -21.62 10.92
CA GLY A 417 11.36 -21.24 9.56
C GLY A 417 11.47 -19.74 9.26
N ARG A 418 12.02 -18.94 10.20
CA ARG A 418 12.15 -17.48 10.06
C ARG A 418 12.93 -17.12 8.80
N ILE A 419 12.49 -16.09 8.08
CA ILE A 419 13.19 -15.58 6.90
C ILE A 419 14.00 -14.33 7.25
N SER A 420 15.22 -14.21 6.72
CA SER A 420 16.02 -12.98 6.79
C SER A 420 16.59 -12.61 5.43
N TYR A 421 16.83 -11.32 5.21
CA TYR A 421 17.43 -10.83 3.96
C TYR A 421 18.95 -11.04 3.96
N ALA A 422 19.49 -11.58 2.87
CA ALA A 422 20.90 -11.93 2.72
C ALA A 422 21.65 -11.08 1.67
N GLY A 423 20.94 -10.21 0.94
CA GLY A 423 21.53 -9.29 -0.04
C GLY A 423 21.05 -9.51 -1.48
N GLU A 424 21.69 -8.82 -2.41
CA GLU A 424 21.38 -8.88 -3.84
C GLU A 424 22.33 -9.83 -4.56
N LEU A 425 21.83 -10.50 -5.61
CA LEU A 425 22.62 -11.34 -6.49
C LEU A 425 22.92 -10.64 -7.80
N PHE A 426 24.06 -10.98 -8.41
CA PHE A 426 24.47 -10.49 -9.73
C PHE A 426 24.58 -8.96 -9.84
N THR A 427 25.07 -8.30 -8.79
CA THR A 427 25.20 -6.83 -8.60
C THR A 427 26.15 -6.11 -9.58
N ARG A 428 26.28 -6.58 -10.82
CA ARG A 428 27.07 -6.02 -11.91
C ARG A 428 26.21 -5.82 -13.15
N LYS A 429 26.70 -5.03 -14.11
CA LYS A 429 26.01 -4.59 -15.34
C LYS A 429 24.93 -5.60 -15.83
N PRO A 430 23.65 -5.18 -15.96
CA PRO A 430 22.58 -6.04 -16.44
C PRO A 430 22.95 -6.83 -17.70
N GLY A 431 22.48 -8.08 -17.77
CA GLY A 431 22.74 -9.00 -18.87
C GLY A 431 24.15 -9.61 -18.87
N LYS A 432 25.01 -9.33 -17.87
CA LYS A 432 26.35 -9.93 -17.77
C LYS A 432 26.40 -11.02 -16.71
N LEU A 433 27.01 -12.14 -17.10
CA LEU A 433 27.26 -13.26 -16.18
C LEU A 433 28.09 -12.79 -14.99
N SER A 434 27.56 -13.07 -13.80
CA SER A 434 28.13 -12.70 -12.51
C SER A 434 28.11 -13.90 -11.56
N TYR A 435 28.92 -13.79 -10.50
CA TYR A 435 29.10 -14.84 -9.51
C TYR A 435 28.99 -14.24 -8.11
N ASN A 436 28.27 -14.93 -7.24
CA ASN A 436 28.16 -14.63 -5.82
C ASN A 436 28.58 -15.86 -5.04
N ASN A 437 29.45 -15.65 -4.04
CA ASN A 437 29.78 -16.66 -3.04
C ASN A 437 29.03 -16.26 -1.77
N VAL A 438 28.25 -17.17 -1.22
CA VAL A 438 27.40 -16.94 -0.06
C VAL A 438 27.79 -17.94 1.02
N GLU A 439 28.22 -17.43 2.16
CA GLU A 439 28.45 -18.24 3.35
C GLU A 439 27.12 -18.50 4.04
N ILE A 440 26.80 -19.78 4.28
CA ILE A 440 25.53 -20.18 4.88
C ILE A 440 25.69 -20.20 6.41
N PRO A 441 24.90 -19.40 7.16
CA PRO A 441 24.95 -19.41 8.62
C PRO A 441 24.64 -20.77 9.24
N LYS A 442 25.07 -20.98 10.49
CA LYS A 442 24.88 -22.24 11.22
C LYS A 442 23.42 -22.68 11.35
N ASP A 443 22.51 -21.71 11.42
CA ASP A 443 21.08 -21.88 11.64
C ASP A 443 20.26 -21.80 10.35
N VAL A 444 20.90 -21.84 9.18
CA VAL A 444 20.23 -21.76 7.87
C VAL A 444 20.37 -23.09 7.14
N ASN A 445 19.23 -23.66 6.73
CA ASN A 445 19.18 -24.90 5.95
C ASN A 445 18.57 -24.71 4.55
N LYS A 446 18.06 -23.52 4.25
CA LYS A 446 17.47 -23.20 2.96
C LYS A 446 17.77 -21.76 2.57
N ILE A 447 18.00 -21.55 1.27
CA ILE A 447 18.06 -20.22 0.66
C ILE A 447 16.88 -20.01 -0.28
N VAL A 448 16.46 -18.76 -0.44
CA VAL A 448 15.43 -18.36 -1.40
C VAL A 448 15.99 -17.27 -2.28
N ILE A 449 15.96 -17.47 -3.59
CA ILE A 449 16.22 -16.44 -4.59
C ILE A 449 14.87 -15.94 -5.08
N ALA A 450 14.60 -14.64 -4.94
CA ALA A 450 13.33 -14.04 -5.32
C ALA A 450 13.55 -12.94 -6.36
N GLU A 451 12.72 -12.96 -7.39
CA GLU A 451 12.61 -11.87 -8.34
C GLU A 451 11.43 -10.98 -7.93
N LEU A 452 11.69 -9.83 -7.32
CA LEU A 452 10.64 -8.96 -6.75
C LEU A 452 10.25 -7.81 -7.69
N GLU A 453 11.00 -7.62 -8.76
CA GLU A 453 10.87 -6.46 -9.64
C GLU A 453 10.54 -6.87 -11.08
N GLN A 454 10.23 -5.89 -11.95
CA GLN A 454 9.90 -6.18 -13.34
C GLN A 454 11.16 -6.53 -14.17
N GLU A 455 11.73 -7.69 -13.92
CA GLU A 455 12.88 -8.20 -14.65
C GLU A 455 12.86 -9.72 -14.83
N ARG A 456 13.75 -10.19 -15.68
CA ARG A 456 14.01 -11.62 -15.90
C ARG A 456 15.37 -11.97 -15.33
N THR A 457 15.37 -12.81 -14.31
CA THR A 457 16.59 -13.35 -13.71
C THR A 457 16.88 -14.75 -14.26
N THR A 458 18.11 -14.98 -14.69
CA THR A 458 18.61 -16.29 -15.12
C THR A 458 19.67 -16.79 -14.15
N VAL A 459 19.33 -17.78 -13.34
CA VAL A 459 20.27 -18.51 -12.49
C VAL A 459 20.90 -19.63 -13.32
N LYS A 460 22.17 -19.49 -13.70
CA LYS A 460 22.89 -20.47 -14.51
C LYS A 460 23.26 -21.71 -13.72
N CYS A 461 23.81 -21.53 -12.52
CA CYS A 461 24.30 -22.62 -11.70
C CYS A 461 24.21 -22.25 -10.22
N VAL A 462 23.77 -23.20 -9.41
CA VAL A 462 23.96 -23.17 -7.95
C VAL A 462 24.72 -24.41 -7.54
N SER A 463 25.80 -24.22 -6.80
CA SER A 463 26.63 -25.31 -6.27
C SER A 463 26.95 -25.07 -4.80
N SER A 464 27.01 -26.14 -4.01
CA SER A 464 27.44 -26.10 -2.61
C SER A 464 28.50 -27.17 -2.42
N GLN A 465 29.63 -26.82 -1.79
CA GLN A 465 30.73 -27.77 -1.51
C GLN A 465 31.18 -28.56 -2.76
N GLY A 466 31.18 -27.92 -3.93
CA GLY A 466 31.55 -28.56 -5.21
C GLY A 466 30.47 -29.47 -5.82
N LYS A 467 29.35 -29.72 -5.13
CA LYS A 467 28.19 -30.44 -5.69
C LYS A 467 27.22 -29.48 -6.36
N LEU A 468 26.79 -29.82 -7.56
CA LEU A 468 25.75 -29.10 -8.30
C LEU A 468 24.39 -29.30 -7.60
N LEU A 469 23.76 -28.20 -7.19
CA LEU A 469 22.41 -28.19 -6.61
C LEU A 469 21.35 -27.89 -7.67
N LEU A 470 21.65 -26.98 -8.59
CA LEU A 470 20.71 -26.54 -9.62
C LEU A 470 21.46 -26.12 -10.89
N LYS A 471 20.88 -26.40 -12.05
CA LYS A 471 21.37 -25.94 -13.35
C LYS A 471 20.24 -25.28 -14.13
N LYS A 472 20.47 -24.04 -14.56
CA LYS A 472 19.61 -23.22 -15.42
C LYS A 472 18.16 -23.12 -14.94
N PHE A 473 17.86 -22.03 -14.25
CA PHE A 473 16.51 -21.67 -13.84
C PHE A 473 16.24 -20.21 -14.20
N GLU A 474 15.03 -19.91 -14.62
CA GLU A 474 14.59 -18.55 -14.94
C GLU A 474 13.51 -18.11 -13.97
N LEU A 475 13.63 -16.88 -13.49
CA LEU A 475 12.66 -16.22 -12.63
C LEU A 475 12.16 -14.99 -13.36
N VAL A 476 10.85 -14.74 -13.26
CA VAL A 476 10.24 -13.44 -13.56
C VAL A 476 9.61 -12.88 -12.29
N LYS A 477 9.14 -11.63 -12.34
CA LYS A 477 8.52 -10.94 -11.20
C LYS A 477 7.60 -11.84 -10.37
N ASP A 478 7.74 -11.72 -9.05
CA ASP A 478 7.02 -12.39 -7.98
C ASP A 478 7.28 -13.92 -7.89
N GLN A 479 8.18 -14.46 -8.72
CA GLN A 479 8.61 -15.85 -8.62
C GLN A 479 9.78 -16.04 -7.65
N THR A 480 9.85 -17.23 -7.08
CA THR A 480 10.91 -17.62 -6.15
C THR A 480 11.50 -18.97 -6.50
N LEU A 481 12.77 -19.15 -6.16
CA LEU A 481 13.52 -20.39 -6.26
C LEU A 481 14.05 -20.75 -4.86
N GLU A 482 13.58 -21.86 -4.32
CA GLU A 482 14.01 -22.36 -3.01
C GLU A 482 15.00 -23.51 -3.16
N LEU A 483 16.09 -23.48 -2.40
CA LEU A 483 17.13 -24.50 -2.44
C LEU A 483 17.55 -24.90 -1.03
N GLN A 484 17.62 -26.20 -0.78
CA GLN A 484 18.20 -26.76 0.44
C GLN A 484 19.72 -26.59 0.42
N VAL A 485 20.28 -26.14 1.53
CA VAL A 485 21.71 -25.89 1.71
C VAL A 485 22.18 -26.43 3.05
N TYR A 486 23.48 -26.70 3.16
CA TYR A 486 24.07 -27.12 4.42
C TYR A 486 24.53 -25.91 5.23
N SER A 487 24.22 -25.91 6.52
CA SER A 487 24.77 -24.95 7.49
C SER A 487 26.29 -24.89 7.43
N ASN A 488 26.87 -23.69 7.60
CA ASN A 488 28.31 -23.43 7.53
C ASN A 488 28.98 -23.87 6.22
N SER A 489 28.22 -23.96 5.12
CA SER A 489 28.74 -24.26 3.79
C SER A 489 28.93 -23.00 2.95
N LEU A 490 29.79 -23.10 1.94
CA LEU A 490 29.90 -22.08 0.89
C LEU A 490 29.02 -22.46 -0.29
N VAL A 491 28.08 -21.58 -0.65
CA VAL A 491 27.23 -21.71 -1.83
C VAL A 491 27.70 -20.75 -2.90
N ARG A 492 27.96 -21.29 -4.09
CA ARG A 492 28.29 -20.53 -5.31
C ARG A 492 27.08 -20.43 -6.19
N ILE A 493 26.71 -19.19 -6.53
CA ILE A 493 25.58 -18.86 -7.39
C ILE A 493 26.12 -18.10 -8.59
N SER A 494 25.78 -18.53 -9.80
CA SER A 494 26.12 -17.81 -11.03
C SER A 494 24.89 -17.56 -11.89
N GLY A 495 24.86 -16.41 -12.57
CA GLY A 495 23.69 -15.96 -13.31
C GLY A 495 23.79 -14.51 -13.75
N PHE A 496 22.69 -13.99 -14.25
CA PHE A 496 22.53 -12.59 -14.63
C PHE A 496 21.04 -12.22 -14.64
N TYR A 497 20.74 -10.93 -14.67
CA TYR A 497 19.39 -10.41 -14.77
C TYR A 497 19.24 -9.46 -15.96
N VAL A 498 18.03 -9.35 -16.50
CA VAL A 498 17.67 -8.46 -17.60
C VAL A 498 16.38 -7.70 -17.26
N PRO A 499 16.46 -6.38 -17.02
CA PRO A 499 15.29 -5.54 -16.76
C PRO A 499 14.34 -5.48 -17.95
N SER A 500 13.04 -5.41 -17.67
CA SER A 500 11.99 -5.34 -18.72
C SER A 500 11.96 -3.99 -19.45
N GLN A 501 12.52 -2.93 -18.86
CA GLN A 501 12.65 -1.60 -19.46
C GLN A 501 14.11 -1.11 -19.38
N LYS A 502 14.54 -0.24 -20.30
CA LYS A 502 15.88 0.37 -20.26
C LYS A 502 16.03 1.19 -18.97
N LEU A 503 16.83 0.68 -18.03
CA LEU A 503 17.23 1.34 -16.78
C LEU A 503 17.68 2.78 -17.04
N LYS A 504 16.90 3.76 -16.59
CA LYS A 504 17.45 5.06 -16.17
C LYS A 504 18.11 4.81 -14.80
N ARG A 505 19.42 4.60 -14.81
CA ARG A 505 20.28 4.20 -13.66
C ARG A 505 20.13 5.07 -12.39
N SER A 506 19.50 6.24 -12.47
CA SER A 506 19.38 7.19 -11.36
C SER A 506 18.11 7.04 -10.50
N LEU A 507 17.27 6.02 -10.74
CA LEU A 507 15.85 6.08 -10.30
C LEU A 507 15.45 5.23 -9.11
N MET A 508 16.30 4.36 -8.53
CA MET A 508 15.87 3.57 -7.38
C MET A 508 16.54 3.91 -6.06
N ASP A 509 15.68 4.34 -5.16
CA ASP A 509 15.89 4.67 -3.76
C ASP A 509 16.12 3.39 -2.93
N PRO A 510 17.16 3.31 -2.07
CA PRO A 510 17.34 2.20 -1.11
C PRO A 510 16.09 1.96 -0.24
N TRP A 511 15.26 2.99 0.02
CA TRP A 511 13.98 2.80 0.70
C TRP A 511 12.99 1.97 -0.12
N GLY A 512 12.93 2.15 -1.44
CA GLY A 512 12.08 1.35 -2.33
C GLY A 512 12.44 -0.14 -2.26
N ARG A 513 13.75 -0.44 -2.26
CA ARG A 513 14.25 -1.81 -2.05
C ARG A 513 13.85 -2.35 -0.68
N ASN A 514 14.02 -1.55 0.37
CA ASN A 514 13.61 -1.92 1.73
C ASN A 514 12.12 -2.30 1.80
N CYS A 515 11.25 -1.56 1.11
CA CYS A 515 9.81 -1.87 1.04
C CYS A 515 9.51 -3.19 0.33
N LEU A 516 10.19 -3.50 -0.79
CA LEU A 516 10.01 -4.76 -1.52
C LEU A 516 10.43 -5.97 -0.65
N ILE A 517 11.61 -5.86 -0.03
CA ILE A 517 12.16 -6.90 0.86
C ILE A 517 11.26 -7.09 2.08
N GLY A 518 10.81 -6.00 2.71
CA GLY A 518 9.90 -6.04 3.85
C GLY A 518 8.55 -6.70 3.52
N ASN A 519 7.98 -6.42 2.35
CA ASN A 519 6.75 -7.07 1.87
C ASN A 519 6.93 -8.58 1.74
N PHE A 520 8.03 -9.00 1.11
CA PHE A 520 8.32 -10.41 0.89
C PHE A 520 8.48 -11.19 2.21
N ILE A 521 9.21 -10.63 3.18
CA ILE A 521 9.37 -11.22 4.51
C ILE A 521 8.00 -11.31 5.23
N ALA A 522 7.17 -10.26 5.15
CA ALA A 522 5.87 -10.22 5.81
C ALA A 522 4.89 -11.26 5.27
N GLN A 523 4.87 -11.45 3.95
CA GLN A 523 3.98 -12.42 3.30
C GLN A 523 4.31 -13.87 3.68
N ARG A 524 5.58 -14.17 3.95
CA ARG A 524 6.05 -15.52 4.31
C ARG A 524 6.16 -15.78 5.82
N ALA A 525 5.97 -14.75 6.65
CA ALA A 525 5.87 -14.88 8.09
C ALA A 525 4.45 -15.30 8.56
N LYS A 526 3.45 -15.14 7.68
CA LYS A 526 2.11 -15.72 7.82
C LYS A 526 2.14 -17.20 7.41
#